data_AF-A0A838SIP8-F1
#
_entry.id   AF-A0A838SIP8-F1
#
_cell.length_a   1.000
_cell.length_b   1.000
_cell.length_c   1.000
_cell.angle_alpha   90.00
_cell.angle_beta   90.00
_cell.angle_gamma   90.00
#
_symmetry.space_group_name_H-M   'P 1'
#
loop_
_entity.id
_entity.type
_entity.pdbx_description
1 polymer ?
#
loop_
_entity_poly.entity_id
_entity_poly.type
_entity_poly.pdbx_seq_one_letter_code
_entity_poly.pdbx_strand_id
1 'polypeptide(L)' 'MRATIDSVGRVVVPKPLRDALGLLPGSTLDISRYGAGLQLVPTGRTARLVEEAGSLVATGETAIDDEVVFGLIDAGRR' A
#
# COMPACT_ATOMS: atom_id res chain seq x y z
N MET A 1 -2.17 -12.37 -11.19
CA MET A 1 -2.56 -13.12 -9.98
C MET A 1 -4.08 -13.13 -9.89
N ARG A 2 -4.72 -14.18 -9.36
CA ARG A 2 -6.18 -14.24 -9.14
C ARG A 2 -6.46 -14.31 -7.64
N ALA A 3 -7.55 -13.66 -7.21
CA ALA A 3 -8.07 -13.70 -5.85
C ALA A 3 -9.49 -14.25 -5.89
N THR A 4 -9.92 -14.93 -4.83
CA THR A 4 -11.29 -15.44 -4.68
C THR A 4 -12.09 -14.54 -3.75
N ILE A 5 -13.41 -14.58 -3.92
CA ILE A 5 -14.34 -14.08 -2.91
C ILE A 5 -14.69 -15.25 -2.00
N ASP A 6 -14.61 -15.07 -0.69
CA ASP A 6 -14.99 -16.10 0.27
C ASP A 6 -16.52 -16.26 0.38
N SER A 7 -16.98 -17.22 1.20
CA SER A 7 -18.41 -17.52 1.35
C SER A 7 -19.24 -16.37 1.95
N VAL A 8 -18.60 -15.36 2.53
CA VAL A 8 -19.26 -14.21 3.16
C VAL A 8 -19.06 -12.91 2.37
N GLY A 9 -18.54 -13.00 1.13
CA GLY A 9 -18.47 -11.88 0.20
C GLY A 9 -17.21 -11.02 0.29
N ARG A 10 -16.14 -11.48 0.97
CA ARG A 10 -14.89 -10.72 1.12
C ARG A 10 -13.87 -11.11 0.06
N VAL A 11 -13.10 -10.15 -0.42
CA VAL A 11 -11.96 -10.40 -1.33
C VAL A 11 -10.79 -10.95 -0.52
N VAL A 12 -10.33 -12.16 -0.84
CA VAL A 12 -9.17 -12.77 -0.19
C VAL A 12 -7.89 -12.26 -0.87
N VAL A 13 -7.18 -11.35 -0.21
CA VAL A 13 -5.90 -10.83 -0.72
C VAL A 13 -4.78 -11.87 -0.49
N PRO A 14 -4.10 -12.35 -1.55
CA PRO A 14 -3.00 -13.31 -1.42
C PRO A 14 -1.86 -12.78 -0.55
N LYS A 15 -1.21 -13.67 0.22
CA LYS A 15 -0.13 -13.32 1.16
C LYS A 15 0.96 -12.42 0.54
N PRO A 16 1.52 -12.69 -0.65
CA PRO A 16 2.55 -11.83 -1.22
C PRO A 16 2.10 -10.38 -1.44
N LEU A 17 0.83 -10.16 -1.80
CA LEU A 17 0.28 -8.81 -1.97
C LEU A 17 -0.01 -8.15 -0.62
N ARG A 18 -0.44 -8.91 0.39
CA ARG A 18 -0.61 -8.37 1.74
C ARG A 18 0.71 -7.88 2.30
N ASP A 19 1.75 -8.70 2.21
CA ASP A 19 3.08 -8.41 2.73
C ASP A 19 3.67 -7.18 2.01
N ALA A 20 3.63 -7.15 0.68
CA ALA A 20 4.15 -6.02 -0.12
C ALA A 20 3.40 -4.70 0.08
N LEU A 21 2.13 -4.74 0.48
CA LEU A 21 1.30 -3.54 0.70
C LEU A 21 1.13 -3.20 2.19
N GLY A 22 1.77 -3.95 3.10
CA GLY A 22 1.63 -3.77 4.55
C GLY A 22 0.20 -3.99 5.06
N LEU A 23 -0.59 -4.84 4.41
CA LEU A 23 -1.97 -5.13 4.79
C LEU A 23 -2.00 -6.12 5.95
N LEU A 24 -2.27 -5.62 7.14
CA LEU A 24 -2.42 -6.39 8.37
C LEU A 24 -3.89 -6.75 8.60
N PRO A 25 -4.19 -7.80 9.40
CA PRO A 25 -5.55 -8.04 9.86
C PRO A 25 -6.12 -6.79 10.54
N GLY A 26 -7.29 -6.34 10.08
CA GLY A 26 -7.93 -5.11 10.58
C GLY A 26 -7.53 -3.82 9.87
N SER A 27 -6.59 -3.86 8.90
CA SER A 27 -6.30 -2.71 8.05
C SER A 27 -7.55 -2.24 7.29
N THR A 28 -7.73 -0.93 7.23
CA THR A 28 -8.81 -0.29 6.47
C THR A 28 -8.34 0.09 5.06
N LEU A 29 -9.22 -0.05 4.07
CA LEU A 29 -8.94 0.22 2.66
C LEU A 29 -9.96 1.23 2.11
N ASP A 30 -9.47 2.22 1.38
CA ASP A 30 -10.30 3.04 0.52
C ASP A 30 -10.58 2.26 -0.75
N ILE A 31 -11.86 2.17 -1.10
CA ILE A 31 -12.34 1.42 -2.25
C ILE A 31 -13.02 2.40 -3.19
N SER A 32 -12.52 2.50 -4.41
CA SER A 32 -13.08 3.34 -5.46
C SER A 32 -13.25 2.57 -6.77
N ARG A 33 -14.12 3.07 -7.65
CA ARG A 33 -14.21 2.56 -9.02
C ARG A 33 -13.09 3.16 -9.86
N TYR A 34 -12.43 2.32 -10.65
CA TYR A 34 -11.43 2.75 -11.63
C TYR A 34 -11.66 2.01 -12.94
N GLY A 35 -12.22 2.72 -13.93
CA GLY A 35 -12.68 2.13 -15.19
C GLY A 35 -13.71 1.02 -14.96
N ALA A 36 -13.42 -0.18 -15.48
CA ALA A 36 -14.24 -1.37 -15.28
C ALA A 36 -13.91 -2.15 -13.98
N GLY A 37 -12.98 -1.65 -13.16
CA GLY A 37 -12.47 -2.34 -11.97
C GLY A 37 -12.71 -1.60 -10.65
N LEU A 38 -12.26 -2.24 -9.58
CA LEU A 38 -12.12 -1.63 -8.25
C LEU A 38 -10.65 -1.31 -8.00
N GLN A 39 -10.39 -0.12 -7.48
CA GLN A 39 -9.11 0.27 -6.93
C GLN A 39 -9.22 0.18 -5.40
N LEU A 40 -8.25 -0.50 -4.78
CA LEU A 40 -8.15 -0.62 -3.34
C LEU A 40 -6.84 0.03 -2.90
N VAL A 41 -6.94 1.00 -1.99
CA VAL A 41 -5.79 1.74 -1.47
C VAL A 41 -5.78 1.62 0.05
N PRO A 42 -4.65 1.24 0.69
CA PRO A 42 -4.57 1.24 2.14
C PRO A 42 -4.86 2.63 2.70
N THR A 43 -5.87 2.72 3.58
CA THR A 43 -6.09 3.94 4.38
C THR A 43 -5.09 3.95 5.52
N GLY A 44 -4.60 5.13 5.90
CA GLY A 44 -3.58 5.26 6.95
C GLY A 44 -2.14 5.38 6.42
N ARG A 45 -1.95 5.60 5.11
CA ARG A 45 -0.71 6.24 4.66
C ARG A 45 -0.68 7.65 5.22
N THR A 46 -0.10 7.81 6.40
CA THR A 46 0.15 9.11 7.04
C THR A 46 1.29 9.86 6.35
N ALA A 47 1.98 9.20 5.42
CA ALA A 47 2.99 9.77 4.55
C ALA A 47 2.46 11.07 3.91
N ARG A 48 2.95 12.20 4.43
CA ARG A 48 2.67 13.54 3.94
C ARG A 48 3.99 14.21 3.63
N LEU A 49 3.98 15.15 2.70
CA LEU A 49 5.11 16.03 2.49
C LEU A 49 5.00 17.20 3.47
N VAL A 50 6.08 17.47 4.18
CA VAL A 50 6.26 18.66 5.01
C VAL A 50 7.48 19.42 4.52
N GLU A 51 7.46 20.74 4.67
CA GLU A 51 8.62 21.56 4.36
C GLU A 51 9.52 21.64 5.59
N GLU A 52 10.76 21.15 5.47
CA GLU A 52 11.80 21.24 6.50
C GLU A 52 13.05 21.84 5.89
N ALA A 53 13.55 22.94 6.48
CA ALA A 53 14.75 23.64 6.02
C ALA A 53 14.76 23.97 4.50
N GLY A 54 13.60 24.31 3.93
CA GLY A 54 13.45 24.63 2.50
C GLY A 54 13.44 23.41 1.57
N SER A 55 13.34 22.20 2.11
CA SER A 55 13.22 20.94 1.37
C SER A 55 11.89 20.25 1.66
N LEU A 56 11.31 19.58 0.67
CA LEU A 56 10.14 18.72 0.87
C LEU A 56 10.59 17.37 1.44
N VAL A 57 10.15 17.07 2.66
CA VAL A 57 10.44 15.83 3.39
C VAL A 57 9.18 14.99 3.50
N ALA A 58 9.27 13.72 3.11
CA ALA A 58 8.19 12.76 3.34
C ALA A 58 8.24 12.29 4.79
N THR A 59 7.20 12.60 5.57
CA THR A 59 7.03 12.17 6.96
C THR A 59 5.81 11.28 7.11
N GLY A 60 5.93 10.20 7.88
CA GLY A 60 4.86 9.26 8.13
C GLY A 60 5.23 8.33 9.28
N GLU A 61 4.25 7.57 9.76
CA GLU A 61 4.41 6.63 10.89
C GLU A 61 4.80 5.22 10.41
N THR A 62 4.78 4.99 9.10
CA THR A 62 5.17 3.72 8.51
C THR A 62 6.67 3.51 8.71
N ALA A 63 7.03 2.42 9.39
CA ALA A 63 8.42 1.98 9.46
C ALA A 63 8.91 1.62 8.07
N ILE A 64 10.01 2.24 7.64
CA ILE A 64 10.69 1.96 6.38
C ILE A 64 12.02 1.29 6.74
N ASP A 65 12.20 0.06 6.28
CA ASP A 65 13.44 -0.70 6.44
C ASP A 65 14.16 -0.89 5.10
N ASP A 66 15.32 -1.53 5.15
CA ASP A 66 16.17 -1.76 3.99
C ASP A 66 15.46 -2.57 2.90
N GLU A 67 14.60 -3.53 3.27
CA GLU A 67 13.86 -4.33 2.29
C GLU A 67 12.92 -3.46 1.46
N VAL A 68 12.19 -2.55 2.11
CA VAL A 68 11.30 -1.60 1.45
C VAL A 68 12.10 -0.66 0.54
N VAL A 69 13.23 -0.12 1.01
CA VAL A 69 14.07 0.81 0.23
C VAL A 69 14.65 0.12 -1.00
N PHE A 70 15.20 -1.09 -0.86
CA PHE A 70 15.77 -1.84 -1.98
C PHE A 70 14.70 -2.22 -3.00
N GLY A 71 13.52 -2.64 -2.55
CA GLY A 71 12.39 -2.93 -3.44
C GLY A 71 11.96 -1.73 -4.28
N LEU A 72 11.96 -0.53 -3.71
CA LEU A 72 11.62 0.71 -4.43
C LEU A 72 12.68 1.11 -5.46
N ILE A 73 13.97 1.00 -5.11
CA ILE A 73 15.08 1.31 -6.02
C ILE A 73 15.04 0.38 -7.23
N ASP A 74 14.83 -0.92 -7.03
CA ASP A 74 14.79 -1.90 -8.11
C ASP A 74 13.56 -1.71 -9.02
N ALA A 75 12.42 -1.29 -8.46
CA ALA A 75 11.23 -0.97 -9.25
C ALA A 75 11.45 0.22 -10.20
N GLY A 76 12.27 1.20 -9.82
CA GLY A 76 12.57 2.40 -10.61
C GLY A 76 13.63 2.22 -11.70
N ARG A 77 14.33 1.07 -11.76
CA ARG A 77 15.38 0.77 -12.74
C ARG A 77 14.85 0.15 -14.06
N ARG A 78 13.58 0.30 -14.38
CA ARG A 78 12.98 -0.22 -15.62
C ARG A 78 12.74 0.86 -16.66
#